data_AF-A0AAD4P3D5-F1
#
_entry.id   AF-A0AAD4P3D5-F1
#
_cell.length_a   1.000
_cell.length_b   1.000
_cell.length_c   1.000
_cell.angle_alpha   90.00
_cell.angle_beta   90.00
_cell.angle_gamma   90.00
#
_symmetry.space_group_name_H-M   'P 1'
#
loop_
_entity.id
_entity.type
_entity.pdbx_description
1 polymer ?
#
loop_
_entity_poly.entity_id
_entity_poly.type
_entity_poly.pdbx_seq_one_letter_code
_entity_poly.pdbx_strand_id
1 'polypeptide(L)'
;MSLVDMEDSITKRGHKRHGDQIITNLRYYRVDIFNQVVDLIIQEMGNRFSEVSTELLGCIACLDPRNSFVQFNIDRLTRLADLDPKDFLQSDYLYLPQQLSNFIANVRYDSQFYAITNLGSLAREMVRTDKHSVFPLIYRMIELALVLPVATASVEC
;
A
#
# COMPACT_ATOMS: atom_id res chain seq x y z
N MET A 1 -13.86 -18.13 -34.64
CA MET A 1 -14.54 -17.70 -33.40
C MET A 1 -16.03 -17.67 -33.71
N SER A 2 -16.82 -18.64 -33.25
CA SER A 2 -18.29 -18.62 -33.45
C SER A 2 -18.92 -17.60 -32.51
N LEU A 3 -19.81 -16.77 -33.03
CA LEU A 3 -20.61 -15.86 -32.21
C LEU A 3 -21.49 -16.70 -31.27
N VAL A 4 -21.50 -16.38 -29.98
CA VAL A 4 -22.42 -17.02 -29.02
C VAL A 4 -23.79 -16.39 -29.23
N ASP A 5 -24.81 -17.21 -29.48
CA ASP A 5 -26.20 -16.75 -29.49
C ASP A 5 -26.65 -16.48 -28.04
N MET A 6 -27.06 -15.25 -27.77
CA MET A 6 -27.44 -14.78 -26.43
C MET A 6 -28.83 -15.27 -26.01
N GLU A 7 -29.67 -15.69 -26.95
CA GLU A 7 -31.01 -16.21 -26.68
C GLU A 7 -31.01 -17.73 -26.48
N ASP A 8 -29.93 -18.41 -26.86
CA ASP A 8 -29.77 -19.84 -26.66
C ASP A 8 -29.81 -20.22 -25.17
N SER A 9 -30.44 -21.36 -24.92
CA SER A 9 -30.61 -21.92 -23.58
C SER A 9 -29.42 -22.79 -23.19
N ILE A 10 -28.85 -22.54 -22.02
CA ILE A 10 -27.83 -23.40 -21.44
C ILE A 10 -28.37 -24.12 -20.20
N THR A 11 -27.91 -25.35 -20.03
CA THR A 11 -28.20 -26.17 -18.85
C THR A 11 -27.07 -25.95 -17.83
N LYS A 12 -27.37 -25.33 -16.69
CA LYS A 12 -26.41 -25.20 -15.58
C LYS A 12 -26.12 -26.58 -14.98
N ARG A 13 -24.93 -27.16 -15.21
CA ARG A 13 -24.50 -28.40 -14.54
C ARG A 13 -23.75 -28.12 -13.22
N GLY A 14 -24.44 -28.32 -12.10
CA GLY A 14 -23.91 -28.41 -10.72
C GLY A 14 -24.53 -27.37 -9.77
N HIS A 15 -25.01 -27.64 -8.55
CA HIS A 15 -24.86 -28.77 -7.62
C HIS A 15 -26.21 -29.41 -7.28
N LYS A 16 -26.20 -30.71 -7.02
CA LYS A 16 -27.36 -31.58 -6.71
C LYS A 16 -28.28 -30.95 -5.65
N ARG A 17 -29.46 -30.43 -6.05
CA ARG A 17 -30.73 -30.50 -5.28
C ARG A 17 -31.98 -29.89 -5.95
N HIS A 18 -31.90 -29.20 -7.09
CA HIS A 18 -33.10 -28.83 -7.84
C HIS A 18 -32.88 -28.99 -9.35
N GLY A 19 -33.93 -29.42 -10.05
CA GLY A 19 -33.91 -29.82 -11.46
C GLY A 19 -33.29 -28.79 -12.40
N ASP A 20 -32.80 -29.29 -13.55
CA ASP A 20 -32.10 -28.52 -14.58
C ASP A 20 -32.85 -27.22 -14.93
N GLN A 21 -32.38 -26.10 -14.38
CA GLN A 21 -32.86 -24.78 -14.77
C GLN A 21 -32.23 -24.40 -16.10
N ILE A 22 -33.07 -24.34 -17.13
CA ILE A 22 -32.73 -23.75 -18.42
C ILE A 22 -32.64 -22.23 -18.22
N ILE A 23 -31.44 -21.67 -18.38
CA ILE A 23 -31.22 -20.22 -18.38
C ILE A 23 -30.68 -19.80 -19.74
N THR A 24 -31.02 -18.59 -20.20
CA THR A 24 -30.47 -18.07 -21.45
C THR A 24 -29.01 -17.67 -21.27
N ASN A 25 -28.21 -17.77 -22.33
CA ASN A 25 -26.83 -17.29 -22.38
C ASN A 25 -26.73 -15.85 -21.88
N LEU A 26 -27.66 -14.99 -22.30
CA LEU A 26 -27.74 -13.61 -21.82
C LEU A 26 -27.83 -13.51 -20.30
N ARG A 27 -28.66 -14.33 -19.66
CA ARG A 27 -28.81 -14.32 -18.19
C ARG A 27 -27.57 -14.85 -17.49
N TYR A 28 -26.95 -15.91 -18.03
CA TYR A 28 -25.71 -16.45 -17.49
C TYR A 28 -24.54 -15.46 -17.56
N TYR A 29 -24.31 -14.84 -18.71
CA TYR A 29 -23.24 -13.84 -18.87
C TYR A 29 -23.52 -12.58 -18.06
N ARG A 30 -24.74 -12.05 -18.10
CA ARG A 30 -25.08 -10.78 -17.46
C ARG A 30 -25.25 -10.87 -15.95
N VAL A 31 -25.70 -12.00 -15.42
CA VAL A 31 -26.00 -12.13 -13.99
C VAL A 31 -24.98 -12.99 -13.28
N ASP A 32 -24.56 -14.12 -13.84
CA ASP A 32 -23.64 -15.01 -13.14
C ASP A 32 -22.18 -14.59 -13.35
N ILE A 33 -21.75 -14.40 -14.60
CA ILE A 33 -20.36 -14.04 -14.91
C ILE A 33 -20.08 -12.59 -14.54
N PHE A 34 -20.91 -11.65 -14.97
CA PHE A 34 -20.68 -10.23 -14.70
C PHE A 34 -20.65 -9.92 -13.20
N ASN A 35 -21.60 -10.43 -12.41
CA ASN A 35 -21.60 -10.18 -10.97
C ASN A 35 -20.40 -10.87 -10.29
N GLN A 36 -20.01 -12.07 -10.71
CA GLN A 36 -18.81 -12.71 -10.17
C GLN A 36 -17.54 -11.90 -10.45
N VAL A 37 -17.41 -11.34 -11.66
CA VAL A 37 -16.30 -10.43 -11.99
C VAL A 37 -16.35 -9.16 -11.15
N VAL A 38 -17.53 -8.58 -10.95
CA VAL A 38 -17.71 -7.39 -10.09
C VAL A 38 -17.34 -7.71 -8.64
N ASP A 39 -17.80 -8.83 -8.08
CA ASP A 39 -17.47 -9.26 -6.72
C ASP A 39 -15.97 -9.48 -6.54
N LEU A 40 -15.31 -10.10 -7.53
CA LEU A 40 -13.86 -10.26 -7.55
C LEU A 40 -13.13 -8.91 -7.58
N ILE A 41 -13.60 -7.95 -8.37
CA ILE A 41 -13.02 -6.60 -8.42
C ILE A 41 -13.23 -5.89 -7.08
N ILE A 42 -14.42 -5.96 -6.49
CA ILE A 42 -14.71 -5.35 -5.18
C ILE A 42 -13.81 -5.96 -4.11
N GLN A 43 -13.65 -7.28 -4.09
CA GLN A 43 -12.79 -7.97 -3.14
C GLN A 43 -11.31 -7.58 -3.33
N GLU A 44 -10.82 -7.55 -4.57
CA GLU A 44 -9.46 -7.12 -4.88
C GLU A 44 -9.22 -5.64 -4.55
N MET A 45 -10.21 -4.78 -4.76
CA MET A 45 -10.14 -3.37 -4.33
C MET A 45 -10.16 -3.25 -2.81
N GLY A 46 -11.00 -4.00 -2.12
CA GLY A 46 -11.06 -4.03 -0.65
C GLY A 46 -9.78 -4.54 -0.01
N ASN A 47 -9.11 -5.52 -0.65
CA ASN A 47 -7.80 -6.00 -0.21
C ASN A 47 -6.70 -4.96 -0.44
N ARG A 48 -6.69 -4.31 -1.62
CA ARG A 48 -5.67 -3.30 -1.98
C ARG A 48 -5.81 -1.97 -1.23
N PHE A 49 -7.02 -1.61 -0.82
CA PHE A 49 -7.34 -0.37 -0.08
C PHE A 49 -7.97 -0.67 1.28
N SER A 50 -7.56 -1.78 1.91
CA SER A 50 -7.98 -2.11 3.27
C SER A 50 -7.61 -0.96 4.23
N GLU A 51 -8.34 -0.86 5.35
CA GLU A 51 -8.05 0.12 6.40
C GLU A 51 -6.57 0.11 6.84
N VAL A 52 -5.98 -1.09 6.92
CA VAL A 52 -4.55 -1.27 7.22
C VAL A 52 -3.65 -0.63 6.16
N SER A 53 -3.97 -0.80 4.88
CA SER A 53 -3.18 -0.20 3.78
C SER A 53 -3.29 1.32 3.74
N THR A 54 -4.46 1.88 4.03
CA THR A 54 -4.66 3.34 4.08
C THR A 54 -4.00 3.95 5.31
N GLU A 55 -4.06 3.27 6.46
CA GLU A 55 -3.32 3.64 7.68
C GLU A 55 -1.81 3.62 7.44
N LEU A 56 -1.29 2.57 6.79
CA LEU A 56 0.13 2.43 6.44
C LEU A 56 0.61 3.59 5.55
N LEU A 57 -0.12 3.90 4.47
CA LEU A 57 0.19 5.05 3.61
C LEU A 57 0.13 6.38 4.38
N GLY A 58 -0.85 6.52 5.28
CA GLY A 58 -0.96 7.67 6.16
C GLY A 58 0.22 7.83 7.13
N CYS A 59 0.84 6.72 7.55
CA CYS A 59 2.06 6.75 8.35
C CYS A 59 3.29 7.08 7.50
N ILE A 60 3.41 6.51 6.30
CA ILE A 60 4.50 6.79 5.36
C ILE A 60 4.53 8.27 4.96
N ALA A 61 3.36 8.90 4.80
CA ALA A 61 3.25 10.33 4.52
C ALA A 61 3.94 11.22 5.58
N CYS A 62 4.11 10.73 6.81
CA CYS A 62 4.85 11.44 7.86
C CYS A 62 6.37 11.49 7.62
N LEU A 63 6.93 10.69 6.71
CA LEU A 63 8.33 10.75 6.29
C LEU A 63 8.60 11.84 5.23
N ASP A 64 7.57 12.54 4.76
CA ASP A 64 7.69 13.56 3.71
C ASP A 64 8.71 14.64 4.08
N PRO A 65 9.83 14.77 3.34
CA PRO A 65 10.89 15.72 3.66
C PRO A 65 10.51 17.17 3.35
N ARG A 66 9.47 17.40 2.56
CA ARG A 66 9.07 18.76 2.14
C ARG A 66 8.77 19.66 3.33
N ASN A 67 9.06 20.94 3.15
CA ASN A 67 8.83 21.98 4.16
C ASN A 67 9.44 21.63 5.52
N SER A 68 10.69 21.14 5.52
CA SER A 68 11.40 20.76 6.74
C SER A 68 10.65 19.71 7.57
N PHE A 69 10.14 18.67 6.89
CA PHE A 69 9.44 17.55 7.52
C PHE A 69 8.22 17.99 8.34
N VAL A 70 7.39 18.89 7.80
CA VAL A 70 6.22 19.44 8.52
C VAL A 70 5.20 18.37 8.93
N GLN A 71 5.10 17.28 8.16
CA GLN A 71 4.17 16.17 8.42
C GLN A 71 4.72 15.13 9.41
N PHE A 72 5.96 15.31 9.88
CA PHE A 72 6.62 14.33 10.75
C PHE A 72 5.90 14.19 12.08
N ASN A 73 5.51 12.95 12.38
CA ASN A 73 4.75 12.61 13.57
C ASN A 73 5.27 11.29 14.14
N ILE A 74 5.81 11.35 15.37
CA ILE A 74 6.47 10.21 16.02
C ILE A 74 5.47 9.09 16.28
N ASP A 75 4.26 9.40 16.72
CA ASP A 75 3.25 8.39 17.05
C ASP A 75 2.80 7.62 15.80
N ARG A 76 2.55 8.33 14.69
CA ARG A 76 2.20 7.71 13.40
C ARG A 76 3.36 6.88 12.83
N LEU A 77 4.60 7.35 12.95
CA LEU A 77 5.75 6.58 12.48
C LEU A 77 6.03 5.37 13.38
N THR A 78 5.74 5.46 14.68
CA THR A 78 5.77 4.29 15.57
C THR A 78 4.70 3.29 15.15
N ARG A 79 3.51 3.77 14.80
CA ARG A 79 2.41 2.94 14.29
C ARG A 79 2.76 2.22 12.98
N LEU A 80 3.58 2.83 12.11
CA LEU A 80 4.09 2.17 10.91
C LEU A 80 4.78 0.83 11.23
N ALA A 81 5.59 0.80 12.30
CA ALA A 81 6.28 -0.42 12.72
C ALA A 81 5.33 -1.48 13.28
N ASP A 82 4.14 -1.09 13.79
CA ASP A 82 3.11 -2.05 14.20
C ASP A 82 2.38 -2.66 13.00
N LEU A 83 2.19 -1.87 11.94
CA LEU A 83 1.47 -2.28 10.73
C LEU A 83 2.31 -3.20 9.84
N ASP A 84 3.63 -3.14 9.95
CA ASP A 84 4.56 -4.05 9.24
C ASP A 84 5.54 -4.75 10.19
N PRO A 85 5.06 -5.66 11.05
CA PRO A 85 5.87 -6.27 12.10
C PRO A 85 6.96 -7.22 11.58
N LYS A 86 6.97 -7.54 10.28
CA LYS A 86 7.99 -8.42 9.69
C LYS A 86 9.34 -7.73 9.53
N ASP A 87 9.32 -6.41 9.40
CA ASP A 87 10.51 -5.61 9.16
C ASP A 87 11.10 -4.98 10.44
N PHE A 88 10.45 -5.17 11.59
CA PHE A 88 10.90 -4.65 12.89
C PHE A 88 11.02 -5.76 13.93
N LEU A 89 12.10 -5.73 14.70
CA LEU A 89 12.30 -6.62 15.84
C LEU A 89 11.61 -6.06 17.08
N GLN A 90 11.26 -6.91 18.05
CA GLN A 90 10.68 -6.47 19.32
C GLN A 90 11.57 -5.46 20.07
N SER A 91 12.90 -5.58 19.93
CA SER A 91 13.86 -4.63 20.48
C SER A 91 13.78 -3.25 19.82
N ASP A 92 13.42 -3.17 18.54
CA ASP A 92 13.41 -1.92 17.77
C ASP A 92 12.37 -0.94 18.35
N TYR A 93 11.22 -1.46 18.82
CA TYR A 93 10.16 -0.64 19.43
C TYR A 93 10.62 0.13 20.68
N LEU A 94 11.60 -0.39 21.42
CA LEU A 94 12.13 0.29 22.60
C LEU A 94 12.94 1.54 22.22
N TYR A 95 13.60 1.52 21.06
CA TYR A 95 14.51 2.57 20.63
C TYR A 95 13.91 3.50 19.57
N LEU A 96 12.87 3.04 18.87
CA LEU A 96 12.29 3.74 17.73
C LEU A 96 11.81 5.16 18.07
N PRO A 97 11.03 5.43 19.14
CA PRO A 97 10.60 6.79 19.47
C PRO A 97 11.76 7.74 19.74
N GLN A 98 12.82 7.25 20.40
CA GLN A 98 14.02 8.03 20.67
C GLN A 98 14.79 8.31 19.37
N GLN A 99 14.94 7.31 18.51
CA GLN A 99 15.64 7.47 17.25
C GLN A 99 14.90 8.44 16.30
N LEU A 100 13.56 8.39 16.27
CA LEU A 100 12.71 9.33 15.53
C LEU A 100 12.91 10.78 16.03
N SER A 101 12.91 10.96 17.35
CA SER A 101 13.14 12.27 17.99
C SER A 101 14.51 12.84 17.64
N ASN A 102 15.54 12.01 17.70
CA ASN A 102 16.91 12.41 17.38
C ASN A 102 17.09 12.71 15.90
N PHE A 103 16.48 11.89 15.02
CA PHE A 103 16.52 12.08 13.58
C PHE A 103 15.95 13.45 13.20
N ILE A 104 14.71 13.76 13.63
CA ILE A 104 14.04 15.00 13.24
C ILE A 104 14.78 16.24 13.77
N ALA A 105 15.30 16.17 15.01
CA ALA A 105 16.12 17.24 15.57
C ALA A 105 17.41 17.48 14.76
N ASN A 106 17.97 16.42 14.16
CA ASN A 106 19.20 16.48 13.39
C ASN A 106 18.98 16.97 11.96
N VAL A 107 17.91 16.57 11.28
CA VAL A 107 17.72 16.84 9.85
C VAL A 107 16.83 18.05 9.54
N ARG A 108 15.93 18.44 10.44
CA ARG A 108 14.90 19.47 10.17
C ARG A 108 15.48 20.83 9.76
N TYR A 109 16.62 21.20 10.33
CA TYR A 109 17.32 22.46 10.07
C TYR A 109 18.68 22.27 9.40
N ASP A 110 19.00 21.04 8.97
CA ASP A 110 20.24 20.77 8.23
C ASP A 110 20.07 21.24 6.78
N SER A 111 20.93 22.16 6.35
CA SER A 111 20.95 22.69 4.98
C SER A 111 21.07 21.60 3.90
N GLN A 112 21.67 20.45 4.22
CA GLN A 112 21.79 19.31 3.29
C GLN A 112 20.44 18.65 3.01
N PHE A 113 19.49 18.78 3.93
CA PHE A 113 18.16 18.17 3.83
C PHE A 113 17.07 19.16 3.41
N TYR A 114 17.36 20.47 3.44
CA TYR A 114 16.38 21.53 3.19
C TYR A 114 15.71 21.45 1.81
N ALA A 115 16.46 21.08 0.77
CA ALA A 115 15.97 21.06 -0.61
C ALA A 115 15.37 19.70 -1.04
N ILE A 116 15.26 18.73 -0.13
CA ILE A 116 14.79 17.38 -0.47
C ILE A 116 13.26 17.36 -0.55
N THR A 117 12.73 16.81 -1.64
CA THR A 117 11.29 16.81 -1.93
C THR A 117 10.64 15.44 -2.01
N ASN A 118 11.43 14.37 -2.01
CA ASN A 118 10.95 13.00 -2.16
C ASN A 118 11.80 12.01 -1.37
N LEU A 119 11.23 10.84 -1.07
CA LEU A 119 11.86 9.80 -0.26
C LEU A 119 13.11 9.20 -0.91
N GLY A 120 13.16 9.10 -2.24
CA GLY A 120 14.34 8.55 -2.94
C GLY A 120 15.56 9.46 -2.79
N SER A 121 15.38 10.77 -2.94
CA SER A 121 16.42 11.76 -2.66
C SER A 121 16.80 11.78 -1.17
N LEU A 122 15.83 11.62 -0.27
CA LEU A 122 16.09 11.52 1.18
C LEU A 122 16.98 10.32 1.50
N ALA A 123 16.65 9.12 1.00
CA ALA A 123 17.43 7.92 1.20
C ALA A 123 18.87 8.09 0.71
N ARG A 124 19.04 8.65 -0.50
CA ARG A 124 20.36 8.95 -1.08
C ARG A 124 21.17 9.90 -0.19
N GLU A 125 20.53 10.94 0.33
CA GLU A 125 21.20 11.92 1.19
C GLU A 125 21.59 11.31 2.55
N MET A 126 20.75 10.45 3.12
CA MET A 126 21.08 9.71 4.35
C MET A 126 22.29 8.79 4.17
N VAL A 127 22.44 8.19 2.99
CA VAL A 127 23.65 7.42 2.65
C VAL A 127 24.86 8.33 2.51
N ARG A 128 24.73 9.42 1.73
CA ARG A 128 25.82 10.38 1.48
C ARG A 128 26.37 11.00 2.77
N THR A 129 25.51 11.23 3.76
CA THR A 129 25.85 11.85 5.05
C THR A 129 26.10 10.85 6.18
N ASP A 130 26.14 9.55 5.86
CA ASP A 130 26.27 8.42 6.80
C ASP A 130 25.16 8.34 7.88
N LYS A 131 24.10 9.14 7.73
CA LYS A 131 22.94 9.14 8.64
C LYS A 131 22.13 7.85 8.58
N HIS A 132 22.22 7.07 7.51
CA HIS A 132 21.62 5.73 7.44
C HIS A 132 22.19 4.78 8.51
N SER A 133 23.48 4.88 8.82
CA SER A 133 24.16 4.11 9.88
C SER A 133 23.80 4.61 11.29
N VAL A 134 23.58 5.92 11.42
CA VAL A 134 23.22 6.58 12.70
C VAL A 134 21.74 6.38 13.05
N PHE A 135 20.87 6.35 12.04
CA PHE A 135 19.42 6.21 12.17
C PHE A 135 18.88 5.00 11.39
N PRO A 136 19.34 3.77 11.67
CA PRO A 136 19.02 2.58 10.88
C PRO A 136 17.53 2.23 10.82
N LEU A 137 16.74 2.48 11.89
CA LEU A 137 15.30 2.17 11.85
C LEU A 137 14.55 3.14 10.95
N ILE A 138 14.95 4.42 10.93
CA ILE A 138 14.36 5.45 10.07
C ILE A 138 14.71 5.15 8.62
N TYR A 139 15.96 4.78 8.37
CA TYR A 139 16.40 4.38 7.03
C TYR A 139 15.60 3.16 6.53
N ARG A 140 15.38 2.15 7.39
CA ARG A 140 14.51 1.02 7.07
C ARG A 140 13.07 1.44 6.75
N MET A 141 12.47 2.36 7.52
CA MET A 141 11.13 2.88 7.22
C MET A 141 11.06 3.56 5.84
N ILE A 142 12.11 4.27 5.45
CA ILE A 142 12.21 4.89 4.12
C ILE A 142 12.36 3.82 3.03
N GLU A 143 13.16 2.78 3.25
CA GLU A 143 13.27 1.65 2.32
C GLU A 143 11.92 0.94 2.15
N LEU A 144 11.19 0.68 3.24
CA LEU A 144 9.84 0.12 3.18
C LEU A 144 8.91 1.00 2.35
N ALA A 145 8.92 2.31 2.61
CA ALA A 145 8.11 3.26 1.85
C ALA A 145 8.46 3.30 0.34
N LEU A 146 9.71 3.03 -0.02
CA LEU A 146 10.18 3.00 -1.41
C LEU A 146 9.89 1.66 -2.13
N VAL A 147 9.87 0.56 -1.38
CA VAL A 147 9.65 -0.80 -1.92
C VAL A 147 8.16 -1.15 -1.96
N LEU A 148 7.36 -0.55 -1.08
CA LEU A 148 5.92 -0.69 -1.14
C LEU A 148 5.45 -0.29 -2.54
N PRO A 149 4.65 -1.14 -3.22
CA PRO A 149 4.05 -0.80 -4.49
C PRO A 149 3.00 0.29 -4.24
N VAL A 150 3.46 1.53 -4.05
CA VAL A 150 2.62 2.70 -4.26
C VAL A 150 2.23 2.59 -5.71
N ALA A 151 0.95 2.32 -5.95
CA ALA A 151 0.38 2.16 -7.27
C ALA A 151 0.65 3.41 -8.12
N THR A 152 1.82 3.49 -8.74
CA THR A 152 2.11 4.36 -9.88
C THR A 152 1.55 3.69 -11.12
N ALA A 153 0.26 3.34 -11.08
CA ALA A 153 -0.54 3.34 -12.29
C ALA A 153 -0.80 4.81 -12.61
N SER A 154 0.15 5.44 -13.29
CA SER A 154 -0.15 6.54 -14.19
C SER A 154 -1.14 5.98 -15.22
N VAL A 155 -2.41 6.21 -14.99
CA VAL A 155 -3.42 6.06 -16.03
C VAL A 155 -3.35 7.36 -16.84
N GLU A 156 -2.44 7.39 -17.79
CA GLU A 156 -2.67 8.16 -19.01
C GLU A 156 -3.79 7.44 -19.77
N CYS A 157 -5.02 7.93 -19.64
CA CYS A 157 -6.11 7.67 -20.57
C CYS A 157 -6.67 9.01 -21.03
#